data_AF-A0AA91YXM2-F1
#
_entry.id   AF-A0AA91YXM2-F1
#
_cell.length_a   1.000
_cell.length_b   1.000
_cell.length_c   1.000
_cell.angle_alpha   90.00
_cell.angle_beta   90.00
_cell.angle_gamma   90.00
#
_symmetry.space_group_name_H-M   'P 1'
#
loop_
_entity.id
_entity.type
_entity.pdbx_description
1 polymer ?
#
loop_
_entity_poly.entity_id
_entity_poly.type
_entity_poly.pdbx_seq_one_letter_code
_entity_poly.pdbx_strand_id
1 'polypeptide(L)'
;MKVGTLLELQRDQENPYDKNAVAVVYSKVADNNEKEEYLLGYLPRTSNTEIAQLLEMGWASIFECRISKINEDAHYENQIRLTIRIKQNQQAQNCVES
;
A
#
# COMPACT_ATOMS: atom_id res chain seq x y z
N MET A 1 9.42 7.05 -10.69
CA MET A 1 8.10 6.63 -10.19
C MET A 1 7.03 7.24 -11.08
N LYS A 2 5.92 6.55 -11.41
CA LYS A 2 4.89 7.07 -12.31
C LYS A 2 3.47 6.72 -11.84
N VAL A 3 2.46 7.37 -12.40
CA VAL A 3 1.05 6.99 -12.17
C VAL A 3 0.85 5.52 -12.56
N GLY A 4 0.12 4.78 -11.73
CA GLY A 4 -0.15 3.35 -11.86
C GLY A 4 0.89 2.43 -11.23
N THR A 5 2.03 2.97 -10.75
CA THR A 5 3.05 2.21 -10.01
C THR A 5 2.42 1.51 -8.81
N LEU A 6 2.72 0.20 -8.67
CA LEU A 6 2.32 -0.63 -7.53
C LEU A 6 3.17 -0.30 -6.31
N LEU A 7 2.52 -0.29 -5.15
CA LEU A 7 3.13 -0.05 -3.85
C LEU A 7 2.76 -1.18 -2.89
N GLU A 8 3.62 -1.40 -1.92
CA GLU A 8 3.41 -2.33 -0.83
C GLU A 8 2.84 -1.60 0.39
N LEU A 9 1.95 -2.26 1.11
CA LEU A 9 1.44 -1.81 2.41
C LEU A 9 2.08 -2.68 3.49
N GLN A 10 2.81 -2.07 4.41
CA GLN A 10 3.51 -2.76 5.48
C GLN A 10 3.03 -2.23 6.82
N ARG A 11 2.67 -3.13 7.75
CA ARG A 11 2.30 -2.71 9.10
C ARG A 11 3.55 -2.38 9.89
N ASP A 12 3.60 -1.16 10.44
CA ASP A 12 4.66 -0.71 11.34
C ASP A 12 4.21 -0.87 12.79
N GLN A 13 4.57 -2.01 13.40
CA GLN A 13 4.16 -2.34 14.78
C GLN A 13 4.97 -1.59 15.84
N GLU A 14 6.17 -1.15 15.48
CA GLU A 14 7.12 -0.47 16.38
C GLU A 14 6.90 1.06 16.39
N ASN A 15 5.87 1.55 15.69
CA ASN A 15 5.57 2.97 15.61
C ASN A 15 5.17 3.53 16.99
N PRO A 16 5.93 4.49 17.56
CA PRO A 16 5.66 4.98 18.92
C PRO A 16 4.44 5.90 18.99
N TYR A 17 3.93 6.40 17.87
CA TYR A 17 2.83 7.36 17.82
C TYR A 17 1.49 6.72 17.49
N ASP A 18 1.51 5.65 16.68
CA ASP A 18 0.30 5.00 16.20
C ASP A 18 0.44 3.49 16.06
N LYS A 19 -0.20 2.73 16.96
CA LYS A 19 -0.22 1.27 16.97
C LYS A 19 -0.77 0.61 15.69
N ASN A 20 -1.51 1.37 14.89
CA ASN A 20 -2.11 0.95 13.63
C ASN A 20 -1.40 1.55 12.42
N ALA A 21 -0.17 2.05 12.59
CA ALA A 21 0.60 2.64 11.50
C ALA A 21 0.77 1.63 10.34
N VAL A 22 0.44 2.08 9.15
CA VAL A 22 0.63 1.33 7.91
C VAL A 22 1.50 2.17 6.99
N ALA A 23 2.72 1.70 6.78
CA ALA A 23 3.68 2.27 5.85
C ALA A 23 3.29 1.95 4.41
N VAL A 24 3.50 2.93 3.53
CA VAL A 24 3.43 2.77 2.09
C VAL A 24 4.85 2.69 1.56
N VAL A 25 5.20 1.56 0.96
CA VAL A 25 6.57 1.26 0.52
C VAL A 25 6.60 1.09 -1.00
N TYR A 26 7.53 1.78 -1.65
CA TYR A 26 7.87 1.54 -3.04
C TYR A 26 9.06 0.59 -3.12
N SER A 27 8.84 -0.58 -3.71
CA SER A 27 9.87 -1.58 -3.93
C SER A 27 10.34 -1.56 -5.39
N LYS A 28 11.66 -1.61 -5.60
CA LYS A 28 12.26 -1.75 -6.92
C LYS A 28 13.42 -2.75 -6.86
N VAL A 29 13.57 -3.56 -7.92
CA VAL A 29 14.77 -4.39 -8.10
C VAL A 29 15.84 -3.55 -8.81
N ALA A 30 17.00 -3.41 -8.19
CA ALA A 30 18.15 -2.72 -8.74
C ALA A 30 18.93 -3.59 -9.73
N ASP A 31 19.85 -3.00 -10.49
CA ASP A 31 20.60 -3.68 -11.55
C ASP A 31 21.48 -4.83 -11.03
N ASN A 32 21.79 -4.82 -9.73
CA ASN A 32 22.51 -5.87 -9.01
C ASN A 32 21.60 -7.00 -8.48
N ASN A 33 20.32 -7.04 -8.88
CA ASN A 33 19.29 -7.95 -8.37
C ASN A 33 18.94 -7.79 -6.87
N GLU A 34 19.35 -6.69 -6.23
CA GLU A 34 18.93 -6.39 -4.87
C GLU A 34 17.56 -5.70 -4.85
N LYS A 35 16.74 -6.01 -3.84
CA LYS A 35 15.46 -5.33 -3.61
C LYS A 35 15.72 -4.06 -2.80
N GLU A 36 15.46 -2.91 -3.39
CA GLU A 36 15.47 -1.61 -2.72
C GLU A 36 14.04 -1.23 -2.32
N GLU A 37 13.88 -0.82 -1.07
CA GLU A 37 12.60 -0.40 -0.50
C GLU A 37 12.67 1.05 -0.06
N TYR A 38 11.69 1.84 -0.50
CA TYR A 38 11.60 3.27 -0.24
C TYR A 38 10.30 3.57 0.49
N LEU A 39 10.39 4.04 1.74
CA LEU A 39 9.24 4.51 2.50
C LEU A 39 8.71 5.81 1.88
N LEU A 40 7.48 5.78 1.36
CA LEU A 40 6.81 6.96 0.81
C LEU A 40 6.01 7.73 1.86
N GLY A 41 5.67 7.08 2.97
CA GLY A 41 4.92 7.68 4.07
C GLY A 41 3.98 6.67 4.73
N TYR A 42 3.00 7.19 5.46
CA TYR A 42 2.03 6.39 6.21
C TYR A 42 0.60 6.70 5.77
N LEU A 43 -0.29 5.71 5.92
CA LEU A 43 -1.71 5.93 5.77
C LEU A 43 -2.23 6.88 6.87
N PRO A 44 -3.24 7.72 6.56
CA PRO A 44 -3.86 8.58 7.56
C PRO A 44 -4.40 7.78 8.74
N ARG A 45 -4.11 8.26 9.95
CA ARG A 45 -4.54 7.64 11.22
C ARG A 45 -6.05 7.40 11.32
N THR A 46 -6.84 8.25 10.66
CA THR A 46 -8.29 8.17 10.66
C THR A 46 -8.86 6.98 9.87
N SER A 47 -8.04 6.31 9.06
CA SER A 47 -8.50 5.25 8.14
C SER A 47 -7.53 4.07 8.00
N ASN A 48 -6.60 3.90 8.94
CA ASN A 48 -5.57 2.84 8.86
C ASN A 48 -5.90 1.59 9.69
N THR A 49 -6.90 1.65 10.58
CA THR A 49 -7.13 0.60 11.59
C THR A 49 -7.54 -0.73 10.96
N GLU A 50 -8.51 -0.72 10.05
CA GLU A 50 -9.01 -1.94 9.38
C GLU A 50 -7.93 -2.55 8.48
N ILE A 51 -7.16 -1.71 7.78
CA ILE A 51 -6.04 -2.15 6.94
C ILE A 51 -4.96 -2.78 7.81
N ALA A 52 -4.58 -2.15 8.92
CA ALA A 52 -3.58 -2.68 9.84
C ALA A 52 -3.98 -4.06 10.38
N GLN A 53 -5.25 -4.25 10.76
CA GLN A 53 -5.76 -5.55 11.24
C GLN A 53 -5.68 -6.63 10.14
N LEU A 54 -6.08 -6.31 8.92
CA LEU A 54 -6.01 -7.25 7.80
C LEU A 54 -4.56 -7.63 7.45
N LEU A 55 -3.64 -6.66 7.50
CA LEU A 55 -2.20 -6.92 7.34
C LEU A 55 -1.65 -7.81 8.45
N GLU A 56 -2.01 -7.55 9.71
CA GLU A 56 -1.59 -8.35 10.87
C GLU A 56 -2.08 -9.80 10.77
N MET A 57 -3.27 -10.02 10.23
CA MET A 57 -3.84 -11.34 9.98
C MET A 57 -3.25 -12.04 8.73
N GLY A 58 -2.27 -11.45 8.04
CA GLY A 58 -1.60 -12.04 6.88
C GLY A 58 -2.32 -11.84 5.54
N TRP A 59 -3.34 -10.98 5.48
CA TRP A 59 -4.12 -10.72 4.26
C TRP A 59 -3.53 -9.63 3.37
N ALA A 60 -2.23 -9.33 3.48
CA ALA A 60 -1.59 -8.30 2.65
C ALA A 60 -1.82 -8.50 1.14
N SER A 61 -1.89 -9.75 0.71
CA SER A 61 -2.09 -10.12 -0.68
C SER A 61 -3.47 -9.76 -1.24
N ILE A 62 -4.47 -9.38 -0.44
CA ILE A 62 -5.78 -8.96 -0.96
C ILE A 62 -5.79 -7.50 -1.41
N PHE A 63 -4.86 -6.68 -0.91
CA PHE A 63 -4.81 -5.28 -1.23
C PHE A 63 -4.05 -5.03 -2.53
N GLU A 64 -4.51 -4.03 -3.27
CA GLU A 64 -3.78 -3.41 -4.36
C GLU A 64 -3.65 -1.92 -4.06
N CYS A 65 -2.43 -1.45 -3.86
CA CYS A 65 -2.12 -0.03 -3.68
C CYS A 65 -1.40 0.50 -4.92
N ARG A 66 -1.92 1.60 -5.49
CA ARG A 66 -1.34 2.24 -6.67
C ARG A 66 -1.28 3.75 -6.53
N ILE A 67 -0.28 4.35 -7.16
CA ILE A 67 -0.24 5.80 -7.36
C ILE A 67 -1.33 6.19 -8.37
N SER A 68 -2.28 7.00 -7.94
CA SER A 68 -3.38 7.49 -8.79
C SER A 68 -3.10 8.85 -9.39
N LYS A 69 -2.31 9.70 -8.72
CA LYS A 69 -1.88 10.99 -9.26
C LYS A 69 -0.51 11.37 -8.70
N ILE A 70 0.31 11.99 -9.55
CA ILE A 70 1.53 12.70 -9.15
C ILE A 70 1.31 14.16 -9.53
N ASN A 71 1.54 15.07 -8.59
CA ASN A 71 1.45 16.51 -8.80
C ASN A 71 2.73 17.18 -8.27
N GLU A 72 3.71 17.35 -9.15
CA GLU A 72 5.04 17.84 -8.78
C GLU A 72 5.03 19.29 -8.26
N ASP A 73 4.04 20.07 -8.67
CA ASP A 73 3.86 21.48 -8.26
C ASP A 73 3.14 21.65 -6.90
N ALA A 74 2.67 20.56 -6.29
CA ALA A 74 2.00 20.62 -5.00
C ALA A 74 3.00 20.66 -3.82
N HIS A 75 2.54 21.12 -2.66
CA HIS A 75 3.23 20.87 -1.39
C HIS A 75 3.51 19.37 -1.24
N TYR A 76 4.68 19.02 -0.69
CA TYR A 76 5.24 17.66 -0.61
C TYR A 76 4.20 16.59 -0.22
N GLU A 77 3.37 16.86 0.79
CA GLU A 77 2.34 15.94 1.29
C GLU A 77 1.19 15.67 0.29
N ASN A 78 0.99 16.56 -0.68
CA ASN A 78 -0.05 16.47 -1.71
C ASN A 78 0.51 16.09 -3.08
N GLN A 79 1.82 15.83 -3.19
CA GLN A 79 2.45 15.48 -4.46
C GLN A 79 2.04 14.09 -4.93
N ILE A 80 1.66 13.19 -4.02
CA ILE A 80 1.32 11.81 -4.35
C ILE A 80 -0.07 11.48 -3.83
N ARG A 81 -0.98 11.13 -4.74
CA ARG A 81 -2.27 10.54 -4.39
C ARG A 81 -2.20 9.05 -4.64
N LEU A 82 -2.69 8.28 -3.68
CA LEU A 82 -2.74 6.82 -3.73
C LEU A 82 -4.17 6.34 -3.75
N THR A 83 -4.37 5.15 -4.33
CA THR A 83 -5.63 4.42 -4.29
C THR A 83 -5.37 3.01 -3.78
N ILE A 84 -6.10 2.61 -2.75
CA ILE A 84 -6.08 1.25 -2.19
C ILE A 84 -7.39 0.57 -2.54
N ARG A 85 -7.32 -0.65 -3.06
CA ARG A 85 -8.48 -1.48 -3.39
C ARG A 85 -8.30 -2.88 -2.84
N ILE A 86 -9.41 -3.55 -2.56
CA ILE A 86 -9.43 -5.00 -2.29
C ILE A 86 -9.62 -5.69 -3.63
N LYS A 87 -8.71 -6.61 -3.97
CA LYS A 87 -8.77 -7.41 -5.18
C LYS A 87 -9.97 -8.35 -5.12
N GLN A 88 -10.59 -8.59 -6.26
CA GLN A 88 -11.65 -9.58 -6.36
C GLN A 88 -11.09 -10.97 -6.03
N ASN A 89 -11.84 -11.74 -5.24
CA ASN A 89 -11.51 -13.13 -4.99
C ASN A 89 -11.91 -13.97 -6.20
N GLN A 90 -10.94 -14.21 -7.09
CA GLN A 90 -11.14 -14.98 -8.31
C GLN A 90 -11.60 -16.43 -8.03
N GLN A 91 -11.22 -17.02 -6.89
CA GLN A 91 -11.69 -18.36 -6.52
C GLN A 91 -13.17 -18.38 -6.16
N ALA A 92 -13.67 -17.33 -5.50
CA ALA A 92 -15.09 -17.20 -5.17
C ALA A 92 -15.96 -16.96 -6.41
N GLN A 93 -15.45 -16.25 -7.43
CA GLN A 93 -16.19 -15.99 -8.68
C GLN A 93 -16.43 -17.29 -9.47
N ASN A 94 -15.42 -18.15 -9.56
CA ASN A 94 -15.54 -19.42 -10.28
C ASN A 94 -16.61 -20.35 -9.66
N CYS A 95 -16.90 -20.22 -8.36
CA CYS A 95 -17.94 -21.01 -7.69
C CYS A 95 -19.37 -20.50 -7.93
N VAL A 96 -19.54 -19.25 -8.40
CA VAL A 96 -20.87 -18.66 -8.65
C VAL A 96 -21.31 -18.85 -10.11
N GLU A 97 -20.35 -19.11 -11.01
CA GLU A 97 -20.59 -19.36 -12.44
C GLU A 97 -20.68 -20.86 -12.79
N SER A 98 -20.69 -21.75 -11.79
CA SER A 98 -20.77 -23.22 -11.94
C SER A 98 -22.15 -23.78 -11.62
#